data_AF-A0A1Q7MHQ2-F1
#
_entry.id   AF-A0A1Q7MHQ2-F1
#
_cell.length_a   1.000
_cell.length_b   1.000
_cell.length_c   1.000
_cell.angle_alpha   90.00
_cell.angle_beta   90.00
_cell.angle_gamma   90.00
#
_symmetry.space_group_name_H-M   'P 1'
#
loop_
_entity.id
_entity.type
_entity.pdbx_description
1 polymer ?
#
loop_
_entity_poly.entity_id
_entity_poly.type
_entity_poly.pdbx_seq_one_letter_code
_entity_poly.pdbx_strand_id
1 'polypeptide(L)'
;MTAEKEDDGSSQYLQEACYYLTKKGLTMDQVSKALEISEQEASRLYQQFEDRIASGDAMENEIDRNLWEDVYNDSVGNEKITFVRDNGFYHCRRADLDKMDSPALMAIFETSKKFLDFDMYRRYLDSKPPVGYDPMAMQRQIKRAVDLIEQVLKQRWVSGESKGIDGESR
;
A
#
# COMPACT_ATOMS: atom_id res chain seq x y z
N MET A 1 26.66 -38.64 -4.64
CA MET A 1 26.20 -37.55 -5.52
C MET A 1 25.06 -36.86 -4.79
N THR A 2 25.41 -35.86 -3.98
CA THR A 2 24.44 -34.96 -3.35
C THR A 2 23.91 -34.05 -4.44
N ALA A 3 22.60 -34.11 -4.67
CA ALA A 3 21.92 -33.18 -5.55
C ALA A 3 22.11 -31.78 -4.96
N GLU A 4 22.93 -30.97 -5.61
CA GLU A 4 22.89 -29.52 -5.47
C GLU A 4 21.49 -29.12 -5.89
N LYS A 5 20.60 -28.89 -4.91
CA LYS A 5 19.35 -28.21 -5.17
C LYS A 5 19.75 -26.83 -5.68
N GLU A 6 19.31 -26.51 -6.89
CA GLU A 6 19.26 -25.15 -7.39
C GLU A 6 18.77 -24.26 -6.25
N ASP A 7 19.66 -23.41 -5.74
CA ASP A 7 19.29 -22.26 -4.91
C ASP A 7 18.62 -21.27 -5.87
N ASP A 8 17.39 -21.61 -6.24
CA ASP A 8 16.52 -20.77 -7.03
C ASP A 8 16.30 -19.49 -6.22
N GLY A 9 16.55 -18.32 -6.82
CA GLY A 9 16.44 -17.01 -6.14
C GLY A 9 15.08 -16.78 -5.47
N SER A 10 14.05 -17.56 -5.82
CA SER A 10 12.78 -17.67 -5.09
C SER A 10 12.93 -17.99 -3.60
N SER A 11 13.87 -18.88 -3.22
CA SER A 11 14.18 -19.26 -1.84
C SER A 11 14.70 -18.08 -1.02
N GLN A 12 15.54 -17.24 -1.64
CA GLN A 12 16.07 -16.04 -0.98
C GLN A 12 14.97 -15.01 -0.70
N TYR A 13 14.08 -14.77 -1.67
CA TYR A 13 12.96 -13.84 -1.46
C TYR A 13 12.01 -14.33 -0.36
N LEU A 14 11.74 -15.64 -0.28
CA LEU A 14 10.92 -16.19 0.80
C LEU A 14 11.60 -16.08 2.17
N GLN A 15 12.93 -16.24 2.25
CA GLN A 15 13.71 -15.99 3.46
C GLN A 15 13.57 -14.53 3.91
N GLU A 16 13.80 -13.58 3.01
CA GLU A 16 13.66 -12.14 3.26
C GLU A 16 12.24 -11.79 3.72
N ALA A 17 11.22 -12.29 3.01
CA ALA A 17 9.83 -12.07 3.34
C ALA A 17 9.50 -12.55 4.76
N CYS A 18 9.87 -13.80 5.09
CA CYS A 18 9.65 -14.36 6.42
C CYS A 18 10.34 -13.52 7.50
N TYR A 19 11.56 -13.06 7.24
CA TYR A 19 12.34 -12.23 8.16
C TYR A 19 11.67 -10.87 8.42
N TYR A 20 11.51 -10.06 7.38
CA TYR A 20 11.03 -8.68 7.52
C TYR A 20 9.58 -8.60 8.00
N LEU A 21 8.72 -9.51 7.54
CA LEU A 21 7.32 -9.55 8.00
C LEU A 21 7.21 -9.92 9.48
N THR A 22 8.03 -10.87 9.95
CA THR A 22 8.09 -11.22 11.37
C THR A 22 8.63 -10.05 12.20
N LYS A 23 9.70 -9.38 11.75
CA LYS A 23 10.26 -8.19 12.44
C LYS A 23 9.29 -7.01 12.50
N LYS A 24 8.36 -6.90 11.53
CA LYS A 24 7.23 -5.94 11.56
C LYS A 24 6.21 -6.25 12.66
N GLY A 25 6.26 -7.44 13.26
CA GLY A 25 5.38 -7.86 14.34
C GLY A 25 4.24 -8.79 13.90
N LEU A 26 4.30 -9.35 12.68
CA LEU A 26 3.38 -10.41 12.29
C LEU A 26 3.75 -11.72 12.98
N THR A 27 2.74 -12.50 13.32
CA THR A 27 2.93 -13.87 13.84
C THR A 27 3.30 -14.83 12.70
N MET A 28 3.92 -15.97 13.04
CA MET A 28 4.27 -16.98 12.03
C MET A 28 3.04 -17.51 11.28
N ASP A 29 1.89 -17.64 11.94
CA ASP A 29 0.61 -17.98 11.29
C ASP A 29 0.21 -16.94 10.23
N GLN A 30 0.36 -15.65 10.53
CA GLN A 30 0.05 -14.58 9.56
C GLN A 30 1.04 -14.59 8.39
N VAL A 31 2.32 -14.77 8.67
CA VAL A 31 3.38 -14.84 7.65
C VAL A 31 3.17 -16.05 6.74
N SER A 32 2.93 -17.23 7.32
CA SER A 32 2.75 -18.47 6.58
C SER A 32 1.52 -18.43 5.68
N LYS A 33 0.41 -17.85 6.17
CA LYS A 33 -0.80 -17.61 5.36
C LYS A 33 -0.54 -16.62 4.23
N ALA A 34 0.17 -15.52 4.49
CA ALA A 34 0.45 -14.50 3.48
C ALA A 34 1.35 -15.00 2.35
N LEU A 35 2.26 -15.94 2.67
CA LEU A 35 3.21 -16.53 1.71
C LEU A 35 2.76 -17.89 1.17
N GLU A 36 1.58 -18.38 1.57
CA GLU A 36 1.02 -19.69 1.18
C GLU A 36 1.98 -20.87 1.46
N ILE A 37 2.69 -20.82 2.59
CA ILE A 37 3.61 -21.87 3.07
C ILE A 37 3.18 -22.42 4.44
N SER A 38 3.82 -23.49 4.89
CA SER A 38 3.60 -24.01 6.26
C SER A 38 4.29 -23.14 7.33
N GLU A 39 3.75 -23.08 8.55
CA GLU A 39 4.39 -22.37 9.66
C GLU A 39 5.80 -22.90 9.98
N GLN A 40 6.02 -24.21 9.85
CA GLN A 40 7.32 -24.84 10.04
C GLN A 40 8.33 -24.35 8.99
N GLU A 41 7.88 -24.21 7.74
CA GLU A 41 8.69 -23.68 6.67
C GLU A 41 8.98 -22.19 6.85
N ALA A 42 7.98 -21.38 7.20
CA ALA A 42 8.17 -19.96 7.50
C ALA A 42 9.19 -19.75 8.63
N SER A 43 9.09 -20.54 9.71
CA SER A 43 10.04 -20.50 10.83
C SER A 43 11.46 -20.89 10.40
N ARG A 44 11.59 -21.93 9.56
CA ARG A 44 12.89 -22.34 8.99
C ARG A 44 13.50 -21.25 8.13
N LEU A 45 12.72 -20.64 7.24
CA LEU A 45 13.16 -19.58 6.33
C LEU A 45 13.55 -18.30 7.07
N TYR A 46 12.79 -17.93 8.11
CA TYR A 46 13.16 -16.85 9.03
C TYR A 46 14.55 -17.09 9.62
N GLN A 47 14.79 -18.29 10.20
CA GLN A 47 16.07 -18.60 10.84
C GLN A 47 17.22 -18.58 9.84
N GLN A 48 17.00 -19.10 8.62
CA GLN A 48 18.02 -19.09 7.57
C GLN A 48 18.46 -17.67 7.20
N PHE A 49 17.52 -16.72 7.11
CA PHE A 49 17.89 -15.32 6.84
C PHE A 49 18.60 -14.67 8.03
N GLU A 50 18.13 -14.94 9.25
CA GLU A 50 18.75 -14.43 10.48
C GLU A 50 20.20 -14.92 10.63
N ASP A 51 20.45 -16.19 10.34
CA ASP A 51 21.80 -16.78 10.35
C ASP A 51 22.70 -16.13 9.29
N ARG A 52 22.17 -15.80 8.11
CA ARG A 52 22.90 -15.08 7.06
C ARG A 52 23.24 -13.64 7.45
N ILE A 53 22.35 -12.97 8.19
CA ILE A 53 22.67 -11.65 8.76
C ILE A 53 23.79 -11.79 9.80
N ALA A 54 23.70 -12.81 10.68
CA ALA A 54 24.70 -13.05 11.72
C ALA A 54 26.08 -13.43 11.16
N SER A 55 26.14 -14.15 10.03
CA SER A 55 27.39 -14.47 9.33
C SER A 55 27.96 -13.31 8.51
N GLY A 56 27.15 -12.27 8.25
CA GLY A 56 27.51 -11.15 7.38
C GLY A 56 27.29 -11.42 5.88
N ASP A 57 26.65 -12.53 5.51
CA ASP A 57 26.31 -12.89 4.13
C ASP A 57 25.07 -12.13 3.60
N ALA A 58 24.30 -11.52 4.50
CA ALA A 58 23.20 -10.63 4.21
C ALA A 58 23.24 -9.39 5.13
N MET A 59 22.59 -8.31 4.72
CA MET A 59 22.48 -7.09 5.51
C MET A 59 21.04 -6.60 5.49
N GLU A 60 20.55 -6.20 6.68
CA GLU A 60 19.29 -5.49 6.75
C GLU A 60 19.37 -4.16 6.02
N ASN A 61 18.36 -3.85 5.22
CA ASN A 61 18.26 -2.55 4.59
C ASN A 61 16.79 -2.08 4.53
N GLU A 62 16.63 -0.77 4.41
CA GLU A 62 15.31 -0.16 4.41
C GLU A 62 14.52 -0.42 3.14
N ILE A 63 15.20 -0.71 2.02
CA ILE A 63 14.55 -0.95 0.73
C ILE A 63 13.75 -2.25 0.79
N ASP A 64 14.38 -3.34 1.23
CA ASP A 64 13.73 -4.65 1.33
C ASP A 64 12.68 -4.66 2.43
N ARG A 65 12.96 -3.99 3.57
CA ARG A 65 11.96 -3.81 4.63
C ARG A 65 10.70 -3.14 4.08
N ASN A 66 10.85 -2.02 3.37
CA ASN A 66 9.73 -1.28 2.80
C ASN A 66 9.03 -2.08 1.69
N LEU A 67 9.76 -2.82 0.87
CA LEU A 67 9.20 -3.69 -0.16
C LEU A 67 8.28 -4.74 0.44
N TRP A 68 8.76 -5.52 1.41
CA TRP A 68 7.95 -6.58 2.01
C TRP A 68 6.78 -6.03 2.82
N GLU A 69 6.98 -4.88 3.46
CA GLU A 69 5.89 -4.13 4.08
C GLU A 69 4.82 -3.70 3.06
N ASP A 70 5.22 -3.17 1.90
CA ASP A 70 4.30 -2.77 0.83
C ASP A 70 3.53 -3.97 0.30
N VAL A 71 4.22 -5.08 0.00
CA VAL A 71 3.63 -6.33 -0.50
C VAL A 71 2.58 -6.87 0.48
N TYR A 72 2.89 -6.92 1.77
CA TYR A 72 1.94 -7.38 2.77
C TYR A 72 0.75 -6.42 2.93
N ASN A 73 1.00 -5.12 2.98
CA ASN A 73 -0.07 -4.13 3.09
C ASN A 73 -1.04 -4.24 1.91
N ASP A 74 -0.52 -4.39 0.69
CA ASP A 74 -1.34 -4.54 -0.52
C ASP A 74 -2.12 -5.87 -0.50
N SER A 75 -1.53 -6.97 -0.01
CA SER A 75 -2.20 -8.28 0.05
C SER A 75 -3.38 -8.30 1.04
N VAL A 76 -3.32 -7.51 2.12
CA VAL A 76 -4.44 -7.35 3.07
C VAL A 76 -5.39 -6.21 2.70
N GLY A 77 -5.24 -5.62 1.51
CA GLY A 77 -6.08 -4.54 1.01
C GLY A 77 -5.82 -3.17 1.66
N ASN A 78 -4.77 -3.04 2.45
CA ASN A 78 -4.31 -1.77 3.04
C ASN A 78 -3.39 -1.02 2.07
N GLU A 79 -3.87 -0.84 0.85
CA GLU A 79 -3.06 -0.37 -0.26
C GLU A 79 -2.65 1.10 -0.15
N LYS A 80 -1.59 1.46 -0.87
CA LYS A 80 -1.16 2.85 -1.02
C LYS A 80 -2.12 3.61 -1.95
N ILE A 81 -2.69 4.69 -1.42
CA ILE A 81 -3.62 5.56 -2.14
C ILE A 81 -2.95 6.90 -2.43
N THR A 82 -2.98 7.34 -3.69
CA THR A 82 -2.52 8.66 -4.13
C THR A 82 -3.70 9.59 -4.33
N PHE A 83 -3.69 10.76 -3.71
CA PHE A 83 -4.74 11.78 -3.86
C PHE A 83 -4.13 13.20 -3.98
N VAL A 84 -4.95 14.17 -4.34
CA VAL A 84 -4.52 15.57 -4.51
C VAL A 84 -5.00 16.41 -3.33
N ARG A 85 -4.12 17.28 -2.84
CA ARG A 85 -4.45 18.41 -1.96
C ARG A 85 -3.97 19.71 -2.61
N ASP A 86 -4.33 20.84 -2.02
CA ASP A 86 -4.08 22.16 -2.59
C ASP A 86 -2.60 22.45 -2.90
N ASN A 87 -1.69 21.80 -2.20
CA ASN A 87 -0.24 21.95 -2.33
C ASN A 87 0.48 20.76 -3.00
N GLY A 88 -0.26 19.79 -3.57
CA GLY A 88 0.34 18.73 -4.38
C GLY A 88 -0.26 17.34 -4.19
N PHE A 89 0.52 16.33 -4.58
CA PHE A 89 0.16 14.92 -4.47
C PHE A 89 0.59 14.34 -3.13
N TYR A 90 -0.29 13.54 -2.55
CA TYR A 90 -0.09 12.89 -1.26
C TYR A 90 -0.33 11.40 -1.38
N HIS A 91 0.35 10.65 -0.51
CA HIS A 91 0.17 9.22 -0.38
C HIS A 91 -0.15 8.86 1.07
N CYS A 92 -1.11 7.97 1.28
CA CYS A 92 -1.29 7.30 2.57
C CYS A 92 -1.83 5.89 2.33
N ARG A 93 -1.99 5.12 3.40
CA ARG A 93 -2.62 3.80 3.32
C ARG A 93 -4.13 3.94 3.35
N ARG A 94 -4.84 2.97 2.77
CA ARG A 94 -6.30 2.89 2.86
C ARG A 94 -6.80 3.02 4.31
N ALA A 95 -6.18 2.31 5.25
CA ALA A 95 -6.55 2.38 6.66
C ALA A 95 -6.35 3.77 7.29
N ASP A 96 -5.48 4.61 6.73
CA ASP A 96 -5.31 5.99 7.18
C ASP A 96 -6.46 6.87 6.70
N LEU A 97 -6.93 6.68 5.45
CA LEU A 97 -8.13 7.35 4.95
C LEU A 97 -9.36 6.99 5.78
N ASP A 98 -9.51 5.71 6.12
CA ASP A 98 -10.64 5.23 6.94
C ASP A 98 -10.70 5.89 8.33
N LYS A 99 -9.55 6.38 8.83
CA LYS A 99 -9.42 7.10 10.12
C LYS A 99 -9.56 8.62 10.02
N MET A 100 -9.44 9.21 8.83
CA MET A 100 -9.57 10.66 8.65
C MET A 100 -11.00 11.10 8.94
N ASP A 101 -11.19 12.29 9.52
CA ASP A 101 -12.54 12.82 9.72
C ASP A 101 -13.25 13.14 8.39
N SER A 102 -14.59 13.20 8.44
CA SER A 102 -15.39 13.44 7.24
C SER A 102 -15.11 14.79 6.55
N PRO A 103 -14.87 15.91 7.27
CA PRO A 103 -14.46 17.17 6.65
C PRO A 103 -13.13 17.08 5.88
N ALA A 104 -12.10 16.45 6.44
CA ALA A 104 -10.82 16.26 5.76
C ALA A 104 -10.97 15.38 4.52
N LEU A 105 -11.75 14.29 4.62
CA LEU A 105 -12.05 13.44 3.47
C LEU A 105 -12.79 14.20 2.37
N MET A 106 -13.77 15.03 2.73
CA MET A 106 -14.50 15.84 1.75
C MET A 106 -13.58 16.85 1.05
N ALA A 107 -12.68 17.50 1.78
CA ALA A 107 -11.70 18.43 1.20
C ALA A 107 -10.80 17.72 0.18
N ILE A 108 -10.29 16.52 0.52
CA ILE A 108 -9.49 15.70 -0.40
C ILE A 108 -10.31 15.29 -1.63
N PHE A 109 -11.56 14.87 -1.42
CA PHE A 109 -12.48 14.47 -2.48
C PHE A 109 -12.70 15.60 -3.49
N GLU A 110 -13.03 16.80 -3.01
CA GLU A 110 -13.27 17.97 -3.86
C GLU A 110 -12.02 18.38 -4.65
N THR A 111 -10.87 18.48 -3.99
CA THR A 111 -9.61 18.85 -4.67
C THR A 111 -9.19 17.77 -5.67
N SER A 112 -9.36 16.50 -5.32
CA SER A 112 -9.07 15.39 -6.24
C SER A 112 -10.02 15.37 -7.44
N LYS A 113 -11.33 15.68 -7.26
CA LYS A 113 -12.26 15.80 -8.39
C LYS A 113 -11.89 16.95 -9.33
N LYS A 114 -11.54 18.12 -8.79
CA LYS A 114 -11.04 19.25 -9.60
C LYS A 114 -9.81 18.86 -10.41
N PHE A 115 -8.92 18.04 -9.86
CA PHE A 115 -7.77 17.52 -10.61
C PHE A 115 -8.20 16.63 -11.79
N LEU A 116 -9.24 15.80 -11.63
CA LEU A 116 -9.71 14.89 -12.69
C LEU A 116 -10.34 15.62 -13.88
N ASP A 117 -10.76 16.87 -13.71
CA ASP A 117 -11.29 17.71 -14.79
C ASP A 117 -10.18 18.28 -15.71
N PHE A 118 -8.90 18.16 -15.32
CA PHE A 118 -7.80 18.59 -16.18
C PHE A 118 -7.55 17.61 -17.33
N ASP A 119 -7.47 18.15 -18.54
CA ASP A 119 -7.05 17.39 -19.71
C ASP A 119 -5.52 17.15 -19.70
N MET A 120 -5.14 15.94 -19.30
CA MET A 120 -3.75 15.48 -19.27
C MET A 120 -3.09 15.42 -20.66
N TYR A 121 -3.88 15.30 -21.73
CA TYR A 121 -3.37 15.25 -23.09
C TYR A 121 -3.16 16.62 -23.71
N ARG A 122 -3.61 17.70 -23.06
CA ARG A 122 -3.41 19.08 -23.55
C ARG A 122 -1.95 19.41 -23.87
N ARG A 123 -1.00 18.83 -23.13
CA ARG A 123 0.45 19.03 -23.35
C ARG A 123 1.03 18.20 -24.49
N TYR A 124 0.25 17.24 -25.00
CA TYR A 124 0.60 16.29 -26.05
C TYR A 124 -0.26 16.48 -27.31
N LEU A 125 -0.90 17.64 -27.47
CA LEU A 125 -1.68 17.95 -28.67
C LEU A 125 -0.79 18.04 -29.91
N ASP A 126 0.38 18.68 -29.77
CA ASP A 126 1.35 18.90 -30.86
C ASP A 126 2.53 17.91 -30.83
N SER A 127 2.57 16.99 -29.85
CA SER A 127 3.66 16.04 -29.70
C SER A 127 3.20 14.73 -29.06
N LYS A 128 3.75 13.60 -29.50
CA LYS A 128 3.46 12.31 -28.85
C LYS A 128 4.13 12.25 -27.48
N PRO A 129 3.49 11.62 -26.48
CA PRO A 129 4.16 11.34 -25.21
C PRO A 129 5.42 10.48 -25.43
N PRO A 130 6.43 10.58 -24.55
CA PRO A 130 7.60 9.71 -24.58
C PRO A 130 7.20 8.23 -24.61
N VAL A 131 7.99 7.40 -25.29
CA VAL A 131 7.75 5.96 -25.33
C VAL A 131 7.74 5.39 -23.91
N GLY A 132 6.70 4.63 -23.57
CA GLY A 132 6.52 4.06 -22.24
C GLY A 132 5.94 5.01 -21.19
N TYR A 133 5.75 6.30 -21.52
CA TYR A 133 5.05 7.23 -20.65
C TYR A 133 3.54 7.14 -20.85
N ASP A 134 2.80 6.96 -19.76
CA ASP A 134 1.34 7.00 -19.75
C ASP A 134 0.84 8.30 -19.08
N PRO A 135 0.34 9.28 -19.89
CA PRO A 135 -0.19 10.54 -19.36
C PRO A 135 -1.36 10.36 -18.38
N MET A 136 -2.07 9.23 -18.45
CA MET A 136 -3.26 8.94 -17.65
C MET A 136 -2.94 8.18 -16.35
N ALA A 137 -1.70 7.73 -16.14
CA ALA A 137 -1.34 6.92 -14.97
C ALA A 137 -1.74 7.61 -13.66
N MET A 138 -1.40 8.89 -13.53
CA MET A 138 -1.72 9.68 -12.35
C MET A 138 -3.24 9.91 -12.21
N GLN A 139 -3.92 10.27 -13.30
CA GLN A 139 -5.37 10.48 -13.28
C GLN A 139 -6.13 9.20 -12.88
N ARG A 140 -5.67 8.01 -13.28
CA ARG A 140 -6.25 6.73 -12.83
C ARG A 140 -6.03 6.49 -11.34
N GLN A 141 -4.86 6.82 -10.80
CA GLN A 141 -4.61 6.73 -9.36
C GLN A 141 -5.51 7.70 -8.57
N ILE A 142 -5.65 8.95 -9.03
CA ILE A 142 -6.52 9.95 -8.37
C ILE A 142 -7.98 9.51 -8.45
N LYS A 143 -8.45 8.99 -9.59
CA LYS A 143 -9.82 8.49 -9.74
C LYS A 143 -10.12 7.39 -8.72
N ARG A 144 -9.19 6.45 -8.56
CA ARG A 144 -9.31 5.38 -7.56
C ARG A 144 -9.47 5.95 -6.14
N ALA A 145 -8.69 6.97 -5.79
CA ALA A 145 -8.80 7.62 -4.49
C ALA A 145 -10.15 8.31 -4.30
N VAL A 146 -10.66 9.00 -5.33
CA VAL A 146 -11.99 9.62 -5.32
C VAL A 146 -13.08 8.57 -5.08
N ASP A 147 -13.06 7.46 -5.81
CA ASP A 147 -14.03 6.38 -5.68
C ASP A 147 -13.99 5.77 -4.26
N LEU A 148 -12.79 5.58 -3.71
CA LEU A 148 -12.60 5.07 -2.34
C LEU A 148 -13.16 6.03 -1.29
N ILE A 149 -12.81 7.32 -1.37
CA ILE A 149 -13.26 8.33 -0.41
C ILE A 149 -14.79 8.47 -0.47
N GLU A 150 -15.38 8.41 -1.66
CA GLU A 150 -16.83 8.41 -1.82
C GLU A 150 -17.48 7.21 -1.11
N GLN A 151 -16.89 6.02 -1.22
CA GLN A 151 -17.38 4.83 -0.50
C GLN A 151 -17.33 5.01 1.02
N VAL A 152 -16.22 5.51 1.55
CA VAL A 152 -16.06 5.77 3.00
C VAL A 152 -17.10 6.78 3.49
N LEU A 153 -17.25 7.91 2.79
CA LEU A 153 -18.22 8.94 3.14
C LEU A 153 -19.67 8.41 3.08
N LYS A 154 -20.02 7.63 2.06
CA LYS A 154 -21.35 7.00 1.94
C LYS A 154 -21.61 6.01 3.07
N GLN A 155 -20.62 5.19 3.43
CA GLN A 155 -20.74 4.23 4.54
C GLN A 155 -20.99 4.94 5.87
N ARG A 156 -20.28 6.04 6.14
CA ARG A 156 -20.48 6.86 7.36
C ARG A 156 -21.86 7.51 7.40
N TRP A 157 -22.31 8.02 6.27
CA TRP A 157 -23.66 8.59 6.13
C TRP A 157 -24.76 7.57 6.44
N VAL A 158 -24.66 6.37 5.85
CA VAL A 158 -25.61 5.28 6.08
C VAL A 158 -25.56 4.75 7.52
N SER A 159 -24.37 4.68 8.12
CA SER A 159 -24.17 4.15 9.48
C SER A 159 -24.59 5.12 10.60
N GLY A 160 -25.02 6.34 10.26
CA GLY A 160 -25.49 7.30 11.25
C GLY A 160 -24.39 7.85 12.17
N GLU A 161 -23.13 7.83 11.74
CA GLU A 161 -22.01 8.47 12.46
C GLU A 161 -22.07 10.01 12.45
N SER A 162 -23.23 10.58 12.14
CA SER A 162 -23.61 11.94 12.50
C SER A 162 -23.99 12.03 13.98
N LYS A 163 -23.09 11.65 14.89
CA LYS A 163 -23.20 12.08 16.29
C LYS A 163 -22.56 13.46 16.44
N GLY A 164 -23.41 14.48 16.33
CA GLY A 164 -23.22 15.76 16.99
C GLY A 164 -23.07 16.96 16.07
N ILE A 165 -24.20 17.50 15.59
CA ILE A 165 -24.58 18.92 15.77
C ILE A 165 -26.11 18.96 15.74
N ASP A 166 -26.76 18.71 16.88
CA ASP A 166 -28.14 19.14 17.08
C ASP A 166 -28.30 19.48 18.56
N GLY A 167 -28.62 20.75 18.82
CA GLY A 167 -29.19 21.19 20.09
C GLY A 167 -28.38 22.24 20.87
N GLU A 168 -28.29 23.46 20.34
CA GLU A 168 -28.46 24.65 21.20
C GLU A 168 -29.29 25.69 20.44
N SER A 169 -30.61 25.49 20.46
CA SER A 169 -31.54 26.61 20.41
C SER A 169 -31.68 27.16 21.82
N ARG A 170 -31.19 28.39 22.03
CA ARG A 170 -31.73 29.31 23.03
C ARG A 170 -31.88 30.68 22.38
#